data_AF-A0A6P0TUG7-F1
#
_entry.id   AF-A0A6P0TUG7-F1
#
_cell.length_a   1.000
_cell.length_b   1.000
_cell.length_c   1.000
_cell.angle_alpha   90.00
_cell.angle_beta   90.00
_cell.angle_gamma   90.00
#
_symmetry.space_group_name_H-M   'P 1'
#
loop_
_entity.id
_entity.type
_entity.pdbx_description
1 polymer ?
#
loop_
_entity_poly.entity_id
_entity_poly.type
_entity_poly.pdbx_seq_one_letter_code
_entity_poly.pdbx_strand_id
1 'polypeptide(L)' 'MKNIIFRRHKPQKNLSPGRVAQSMFGLLVEIGTPAKTPKPRGKSTGWKTGKVRSKRIRYPVVKKRKSPTKKAKNQKT' A
#
# COMPACT_ATOMS: atom_id res chain seq x y z
N MET A 1 -27.73 -14.08 41.44
CA MET A 1 -27.46 -14.23 39.98
C MET A 1 -28.62 -13.54 39.25
N LYS A 2 -28.37 -12.46 38.48
CA LYS A 2 -29.45 -11.71 37.82
C LYS A 2 -29.69 -12.32 36.43
N ASN A 3 -30.91 -12.80 36.19
CA ASN A 3 -31.31 -13.35 34.90
C ASN A 3 -31.59 -12.20 33.93
N ILE A 4 -30.76 -12.07 32.89
CA ILE A 4 -31.00 -11.12 31.80
C ILE A 4 -32.04 -11.75 30.87
N ILE A 5 -33.27 -11.22 30.94
CA ILE A 5 -34.35 -11.60 30.04
C ILE A 5 -34.12 -10.85 28.72
N PHE A 6 -33.76 -11.58 27.67
CA PHE A 6 -33.61 -11.01 26.32
C PHE A 6 -35.00 -10.68 25.75
N ARG A 7 -35.36 -9.40 25.77
CA ARG A 7 -36.62 -8.91 25.19
C ARG A 7 -36.50 -8.85 23.67
N ARG A 8 -37.24 -9.70 22.96
CA ARG A 8 -37.33 -9.69 21.50
C ARG A 8 -38.27 -8.57 21.01
N HIS A 9 -37.79 -7.72 20.11
CA HIS A 9 -38.62 -6.69 19.45
C HIS A 9 -39.43 -7.27 18.27
N LYS A 10 -40.64 -6.74 18.05
CA LYS A 10 -41.51 -7.12 16.92
C LYS A 10 -40.92 -6.63 15.60
N PRO A 11 -41.10 -7.37 14.48
CA PRO A 11 -40.63 -6.93 13.18
C PRO A 11 -41.31 -5.61 12.78
N GLN A 12 -40.50 -4.65 12.33
CA GLN A 12 -40.97 -3.34 11.89
C GLN A 12 -41.50 -3.43 10.46
N LYS A 13 -42.67 -2.85 10.18
CA LYS A 13 -43.24 -2.79 8.82
C LYS A 13 -42.45 -1.86 7.90
N ASN A 14 -42.05 -0.69 8.42
CA ASN A 14 -41.20 0.28 7.71
C ASN A 14 -39.81 0.25 8.33
N LEU A 15 -38.80 -0.11 7.54
CA LEU A 15 -37.43 -0.21 8.02
C LEU A 15 -36.77 1.17 8.08
N SER A 16 -36.02 1.44 9.15
CA SER A 16 -35.16 2.63 9.19
C SER A 16 -33.97 2.47 8.21
N PRO A 17 -33.39 3.57 7.70
CA PRO A 17 -32.23 3.50 6.82
C PRO A 17 -31.07 2.68 7.42
N GLY A 18 -30.83 2.80 8.73
CA GLY A 18 -29.82 2.01 9.42
C GLY A 18 -30.13 0.50 9.44
N ARG A 19 -31.41 0.12 9.55
CA ARG A 19 -31.80 -1.30 9.50
C ARG A 19 -31.66 -1.88 8.09
N VAL A 20 -31.97 -1.09 7.05
CA VAL A 20 -31.74 -1.46 5.65
C VAL A 20 -30.25 -1.69 5.40
N ALA A 21 -29.39 -0.75 5.81
CA ALA A 21 -27.94 -0.86 5.65
C ALA A 21 -27.37 -2.14 6.28
N GLN A 22 -27.84 -2.52 7.48
CA GLN A 22 -27.43 -3.75 8.15
C GLN A 22 -27.75 -5.02 7.35
N SER A 23 -28.87 -5.03 6.61
CA SER A 23 -29.26 -6.18 5.77
C SER A 23 -28.59 -6.22 4.40
N MET A 24 -28.05 -5.10 3.90
CA MET A 24 -27.53 -5.00 2.54
C MET A 24 -26.41 -6.01 2.25
N PHE A 25 -25.53 -6.30 3.21
CA PHE A 25 -24.44 -7.24 2.99
C PHE A 25 -24.93 -8.66 2.67
N GLY A 26 -25.95 -9.14 3.39
CA GLY A 26 -26.53 -10.47 3.14
C GLY A 26 -27.13 -10.58 1.74
N LEU A 27 -27.82 -9.52 1.32
CA LEU A 27 -28.39 -9.41 -0.03
C LEU A 27 -27.30 -9.43 -1.10
N LEU A 28 -26.20 -8.68 -0.91
CA LEU A 28 -25.08 -8.69 -1.86
C LEU A 28 -24.41 -10.06 -1.97
N VAL A 29 -24.33 -10.82 -0.87
CA VAL A 29 -23.83 -12.20 -0.89
C VAL A 29 -24.76 -13.12 -1.66
N GLU A 30 -26.08 -12.97 -1.49
CA GLU A 30 -27.10 -13.76 -2.19
C GLU A 30 -27.13 -13.49 -3.70
N ILE A 31 -27.03 -12.22 -4.10
CA ILE A 31 -26.88 -11.83 -5.52
C ILE A 31 -25.55 -12.37 -6.08
N GLY A 32 -24.52 -12.41 -5.24
CA GLY A 32 -23.16 -12.78 -5.64
C GLY A 32 -22.49 -11.69 -6.46
N THR A 33 -21.45 -12.09 -7.21
CA THR A 33 -20.71 -11.17 -8.07
C THR A 33 -20.73 -11.66 -9.52
N PRO A 34 -21.08 -10.80 -10.50
CA PRO A 34 -20.93 -11.14 -11.92
C PRO A 34 -19.45 -11.11 -12.34
N ALA A 35 -18.54 -10.67 -11.46
CA ALA A 35 -17.13 -10.54 -11.76
C ALA A 35 -16.48 -11.90 -11.97
N LYS A 36 -15.80 -12.04 -13.12
CA LYS A 36 -14.90 -13.16 -13.37
C LYS A 36 -13.65 -13.00 -12.50
N THR A 37 -13.05 -14.12 -12.12
CA THR A 37 -11.76 -14.10 -11.41
C THR A 37 -10.72 -13.33 -12.25
N PRO A 38 -9.91 -12.47 -11.63
CA PRO A 38 -8.88 -11.72 -12.36
C PRO A 38 -7.87 -12.70 -12.97
N LYS A 39 -7.28 -12.32 -14.11
CA LYS A 39 -6.21 -13.09 -14.73
C LYS A 39 -5.03 -13.18 -13.74
N PRO A 40 -4.53 -14.39 -13.40
CA PRO A 40 -3.35 -14.50 -12.54
C PRO A 40 -2.18 -13.83 -13.24
N ARG A 41 -1.46 -12.96 -12.52
CA ARG A 41 -0.29 -12.22 -13.04
C ARG A 41 0.83 -13.13 -13.55
N GLY A 42 0.82 -14.42 -13.19
CA GLY A 42 1.92 -15.34 -13.40
C GLY A 42 3.13 -14.97 -12.55
N LYS A 43 4.08 -15.90 -12.41
CA LYS A 43 5.42 -15.55 -11.91
C LYS A 43 6.13 -14.80 -13.03
N SER A 44 6.86 -13.73 -12.70
CA SER A 44 7.82 -13.16 -13.65
C SER A 44 8.81 -14.27 -14.04
N THR A 45 9.12 -14.38 -15.33
CA THR A 45 10.10 -15.34 -15.85
C THR A 45 11.49 -15.13 -15.24
N GLY A 46 11.70 -14.00 -14.57
CA GLY A 46 12.92 -13.72 -13.83
C GLY A 46 14.14 -13.71 -14.74
N TRP A 47 15.29 -13.96 -14.13
CA TRP A 47 16.54 -14.10 -14.88
C TRP A 47 16.73 -15.56 -15.26
N LYS A 48 16.98 -15.85 -16.55
CA LYS A 48 17.20 -17.23 -17.02
C LYS A 48 18.41 -17.85 -16.31
N THR A 49 18.28 -19.09 -15.86
CA THR A 49 19.39 -19.91 -15.35
C THR A 49 20.50 -19.97 -16.39
N GLY A 50 21.76 -19.77 -15.97
CA GLY A 50 22.93 -19.76 -16.86
C GLY A 50 23.19 -18.43 -17.58
N LYS A 51 22.30 -17.44 -17.50
CA LYS A 51 22.58 -16.10 -18.05
C LYS A 51 23.49 -15.33 -17.09
N VAL A 52 24.69 -14.94 -17.54
CA VAL A 52 25.61 -14.12 -16.74
C VAL A 52 25.03 -12.71 -16.56
N ARG A 53 25.05 -12.18 -15.34
CA ARG A 53 24.69 -10.77 -15.07
C ARG A 53 25.87 -9.87 -15.44
N SER A 54 25.66 -8.89 -16.30
CA SER A 54 26.66 -7.84 -16.53
C SER A 54 26.71 -6.93 -15.30
N LYS A 55 27.92 -6.62 -14.84
CA LYS A 55 28.11 -5.59 -13.80
C LYS A 55 27.80 -4.22 -14.39
N ARG A 56 27.21 -3.34 -13.59
CA ARG A 56 27.01 -1.94 -13.98
C ARG A 56 28.38 -1.27 -14.22
N ILE A 57 28.51 -0.51 -15.29
CA ILE A 57 29.71 0.30 -15.57
C ILE A 57 29.92 1.28 -14.41
N ARG A 58 31.13 1.29 -13.84
CA ARG A 58 31.54 2.27 -12.84
C ARG A 58 32.34 3.38 -13.51
N TYR A 59 31.85 4.61 -13.44
CA TYR A 59 32.59 5.78 -13.85
C TYR A 59 33.43 6.32 -12.67
N PRO A 60 34.59 6.95 -12.94
CA PRO A 60 35.43 7.51 -11.88
C PRO A 60 34.71 8.64 -11.13
N VAL A 61 34.98 8.75 -9.83
CA VAL A 61 34.44 9.84 -9.01
C VAL A 61 35.26 11.11 -9.25
N VAL A 62 34.68 12.09 -9.95
CA VAL A 62 35.30 13.42 -10.11
C VAL A 62 35.18 14.19 -8.79
N LYS A 63 36.31 14.39 -8.10
CA LYS A 63 36.37 15.18 -6.86
C LYS A 63 36.47 16.67 -7.21
N LYS A 64 35.65 17.52 -6.59
CA LYS A 64 35.78 18.98 -6.71
C LYS A 64 37.09 19.44 -6.04
N ARG A 65 37.83 20.36 -6.66
CA ARG A 65 39.03 20.97 -6.07
C ARG A 65 38.64 21.82 -4.86
N LYS A 66 39.48 21.85 -3.82
CA LYS A 66 39.34 22.82 -2.72
C LYS A 66 39.62 24.22 -3.26
N SER A 67 38.83 25.20 -2.84
CA SER A 67 39.12 26.62 -3.14
C SER A 67 40.45 27.01 -2.49
N PRO A 68 41.27 27.85 -3.16
CA PRO A 68 42.49 28.35 -2.55
C PRO A 68 42.16 29.16 -1.30
N THR A 69 42.85 28.88 -0.20
CA THR A 69 42.74 29.64 1.05
C THR A 69 43.24 31.07 0.80
N LYS A 70 42.44 32.08 1.14
CA LYS A 70 42.87 33.49 1.08
C LYS A 70 44.12 33.67 1.95
N LYS A 71 45.22 34.16 1.37
CA LYS A 71 46.40 34.58 2.15
C LYS A 71 45.99 35.71 3.10
N ALA A 72 46.30 35.56 4.39
CA ALA A 72 46.11 36.62 5.36
C ALA A 72 46.98 37.83 4.95
N LYS A 73 46.37 39.01 4.83
CA LYS A 73 47.11 40.26 4.66
C LYS A 73 47.72 40.61 6.02
N ASN A 74 49.04 40.57 6.13
CA ASN A 74 49.73 41.13 7.31
C ASN A 74 49.35 42.61 7.42
N GLN A 75 48.74 42.99 8.54
CA GLN A 75 48.54 44.39 8.86
C GLN A 75 49.91 44.96 9.21
N LYS A 76 50.34 45.96 8.45
CA LYS A 76 51.59 46.68 8.70
C LYS A 76 51.32 47.71 9.80
N THR A 77 51.98 47.53 10.93
CA THR A 77 52.07 48.51 12.03
C THR A 77 52.86 49.73 11.60
#